data_AF-A0A4Y9VSH3-F1
#
_entry.id   AF-A0A4Y9VSH3-F1
#
_cell.length_a   1.000
_cell.length_b   1.000
_cell.length_c   1.000
_cell.angle_alpha   90.00
_cell.angle_beta   90.00
_cell.angle_gamma   90.00
#
_symmetry.space_group_name_H-M   'P 1'
#
loop_
_entity.id
_entity.type
_entity.pdbx_description
1 polymer ?
#
loop_
_entity_poly.entity_id
_entity_poly.type
_entity_poly.pdbx_seq_one_letter_code
_entity_poly.pdbx_strand_id
1 'polypeptide(L)'
;MKYFNKLPGFIRTPSGLEWVLFKKLPLIFSIGTAAPCAPMLIIYLGNESLSREQQQVIYQLLGVLFSVWFLVGAIAIGCIVVTIMKGPAYVADPYELPTENKSLEQYPN
;
A
#
# COMPACT_ATOMS: atom_id res chain seq x y z
N MET A 1 13.36 3.52 23.51
CA MET A 1 12.00 2.93 23.58
C MET A 1 11.92 1.78 22.58
N LYS A 2 11.40 0.62 22.97
CA LYS A 2 11.15 -0.51 22.05
C LYS A 2 9.76 -0.33 21.44
N TYR A 3 9.68 0.29 20.27
CA TYR A 3 8.40 0.52 19.60
C TYR A 3 7.79 -0.75 18.96
N PHE A 4 8.55 -1.84 18.86
CA PHE A 4 8.16 -3.06 18.15
C PHE A 4 8.50 -4.33 18.93
N ASN A 5 7.88 -4.51 20.10
CA ASN A 5 8.04 -5.76 20.86
C ASN A 5 7.11 -6.83 20.27
N LYS A 6 7.66 -8.01 19.95
CA LYS A 6 6.91 -9.13 19.38
C LYS A 6 6.54 -10.13 20.47
N LEU A 7 5.37 -10.74 20.36
CA LEU A 7 4.97 -11.84 21.23
C LEU A 7 5.89 -13.07 21.05
N PRO A 8 6.41 -13.66 22.14
CA PRO A 8 7.06 -14.95 22.07
C PRO A 8 6.02 -16.00 21.65
N GLY A 9 6.38 -16.89 20.71
CA GLY A 9 5.50 -17.98 20.25
C GLY A 9 4.53 -17.65 19.11
N PHE A 10 4.58 -16.46 18.52
CA PHE A 10 3.74 -16.12 17.36
C PHE A 10 4.10 -16.92 16.09
N ILE A 11 3.07 -17.43 15.42
CA ILE A 11 3.18 -18.16 14.15
C ILE A 11 3.20 -17.16 13.00
N ARG A 12 4.26 -17.13 12.19
CA ARG A 12 4.31 -16.27 11.01
C ARG A 12 3.27 -16.73 9.99
N THR A 13 2.32 -15.87 9.69
CA THR A 13 1.43 -16.02 8.54
C THR A 13 2.22 -15.84 7.23
N PRO A 14 1.95 -16.67 6.21
CA PRO A 14 2.63 -16.54 4.92
C PRO A 14 2.28 -15.22 4.23
N SER A 15 3.25 -14.65 3.52
CA SER A 15 3.05 -13.44 2.72
C SER A 15 2.04 -13.72 1.60
N GLY A 16 0.93 -12.98 1.58
CA GLY A 16 -0.14 -13.14 0.61
C GLY A 16 0.04 -12.32 -0.66
N LEU A 17 -1.08 -12.06 -1.33
CA LEU A 17 -1.17 -11.29 -2.57
C LEU A 17 -0.67 -9.85 -2.37
N GLU A 18 -0.82 -9.29 -1.17
CA GLU A 18 -0.34 -7.95 -0.82
C GLU A 18 1.16 -7.74 -1.10
N TRP A 19 1.99 -8.74 -0.81
CA TRP A 19 3.45 -8.64 -1.00
C TRP A 19 3.80 -8.73 -2.49
N VAL A 20 3.12 -9.62 -3.22
CA VAL A 20 3.31 -9.76 -4.68
C VAL A 20 2.91 -8.46 -5.38
N LEU A 21 1.78 -7.88 -5.00
CA LEU A 21 1.31 -6.61 -5.56
C LEU A 21 2.26 -5.46 -5.21
N PHE A 22 2.73 -5.40 -3.96
CA PHE A 22 3.67 -4.38 -3.52
C PHE A 22 5.01 -4.43 -4.27
N LYS A 23 5.53 -5.62 -4.59
CA LYS A 23 6.73 -5.78 -5.46
C LYS A 23 6.50 -5.28 -6.89
N LYS A 24 5.30 -5.47 -7.43
CA LYS A 24 4.96 -5.08 -8.80
C LYS A 24 4.53 -3.62 -8.91
N LEU A 25 4.16 -3.00 -7.79
CA LEU A 25 3.74 -1.60 -7.71
C LEU A 25 4.71 -0.61 -8.39
N PRO A 26 6.05 -0.64 -8.15
CA PRO A 26 6.97 0.27 -8.83
C PRO A 26 6.98 0.08 -10.35
N LEU A 27 6.80 -1.16 -10.84
CA LEU A 27 6.68 -1.44 -12.27
C LEU A 27 5.38 -0.86 -12.84
N ILE A 28 4.25 -1.08 -12.14
CA ILE A 28 2.94 -0.54 -12.52
C ILE A 28 2.98 1.00 -12.55
N PHE A 29 3.63 1.61 -11.56
CA PHE A 29 3.83 3.06 -11.51
C PHE A 29 4.65 3.58 -12.69
N SER A 30 5.77 2.90 -13.01
CA SER A 30 6.62 3.27 -14.13
C SER A 30 5.89 3.16 -15.46
N ILE A 31 5.16 2.06 -15.69
CA ILE A 31 4.39 1.85 -16.93
C ILE A 31 3.23 2.86 -17.01
N GLY A 32 2.51 3.05 -15.91
CA GLY A 32 1.38 3.97 -15.82
C GLY A 32 1.79 5.44 -15.98
N THR A 33 3.02 5.81 -15.62
CA THR A 33 3.59 7.15 -15.85
C THR A 33 4.12 7.29 -17.27
N ALA A 34 4.78 6.26 -17.81
CA ALA A 34 5.33 6.28 -19.15
C ALA A 34 4.22 6.37 -20.23
N ALA A 35 3.09 5.72 -20.03
CA ALA A 35 1.98 5.71 -20.98
C ALA A 35 1.43 7.10 -21.35
N PRO A 36 1.08 8.00 -20.40
CA PRO A 36 0.66 9.37 -20.72
C PRO A 36 1.85 10.28 -21.05
N CYS A 37 3.04 10.02 -20.52
CA CYS A 37 4.22 10.86 -20.75
C CYS A 37 4.78 10.73 -22.18
N ALA A 38 4.74 9.53 -22.76
CA ALA A 38 5.21 9.28 -24.12
C ALA A 38 4.52 10.15 -25.20
N PRO A 39 3.18 10.14 -25.33
CA PRO A 39 2.50 10.98 -26.33
C PRO A 39 2.68 12.48 -26.04
N MET A 40 2.74 12.87 -24.77
CA MET A 40 3.00 14.27 -24.37
C MET A 40 4.37 14.75 -24.87
N LEU A 41 5.41 13.93 -24.72
CA LEU A 41 6.76 14.22 -25.23
C LEU A 41 6.82 14.27 -26.76
N ILE A 42 6.13 13.34 -27.43
CA ILE A 42 6.07 13.31 -28.91
C ILE A 42 5.44 14.60 -29.45
N ILE A 43 4.33 15.05 -28.86
CA ILE A 43 3.67 16.30 -29.26
C ILE A 43 4.58 17.49 -28.98
N TYR A 44 5.22 17.54 -27.80
CA TYR A 44 6.07 18.67 -27.41
C TYR A 44 7.34 18.79 -28.26
N LEU A 45 8.00 17.69 -28.61
CA LEU A 45 9.23 17.70 -29.39
C LEU A 45 8.98 17.79 -30.90
N GLY A 46 7.82 17.32 -31.39
CA GLY A 46 7.50 17.28 -32.82
C GLY A 46 6.93 18.57 -33.40
N ASN A 47 6.59 19.58 -32.58
CA ASN A 47 5.93 20.80 -33.03
C ASN A 47 6.68 22.04 -32.53
N GLU A 48 7.03 22.96 -33.44
CA GLU A 48 7.66 24.24 -33.08
C GLU A 48 6.69 25.19 -32.35
N SER A 49 5.41 25.14 -32.70
CA SER A 49 4.35 25.91 -32.05
C SER A 49 3.20 24.99 -31.68
N LEU A 50 2.77 25.04 -30.42
CA LEU A 50 1.65 24.24 -29.94
C LEU A 50 0.33 24.89 -30.34
N SER A 51 -0.48 24.17 -31.13
CA SER A 51 -1.86 24.56 -31.39
C SER A 51 -2.72 24.40 -30.13
N ARG A 52 -3.83 25.15 -30.05
CA ARG A 52 -4.80 25.08 -28.94
C ARG A 52 -5.29 23.65 -28.70
N GLU A 53 -5.53 22.89 -29.77
CA GLU A 53 -5.98 21.51 -29.70
C GLU A 53 -4.92 20.59 -29.06
N GLN A 54 -3.66 20.74 -29.46
CA GLN A 54 -2.53 19.97 -28.91
C GLN A 54 -2.33 20.28 -27.43
N GLN A 55 -2.46 21.55 -27.05
CA GLN A 55 -2.35 21.96 -25.65
C GLN A 55 -3.48 21.39 -24.79
N GLN A 56 -4.71 21.32 -25.32
CA GLN A 56 -5.84 20.68 -24.63
C GLN A 56 -5.59 19.18 -24.40
N VAL A 57 -5.06 18.47 -25.40
CA VAL A 57 -4.69 17.05 -25.27
C VAL A 57 -3.62 16.86 -24.21
N ILE A 58 -2.60 17.72 -24.17
CA ILE A 58 -1.55 17.68 -23.15
C ILE A 58 -2.14 17.83 -21.73
N TYR A 59 -3.07 18.76 -21.52
CA TYR A 59 -3.72 18.91 -20.21
C TYR A 59 -4.58 17.72 -19.82
N GLN A 60 -5.28 17.10 -20.77
CA GLN A 60 -6.03 15.86 -20.52
C GLN A 60 -5.10 14.72 -20.09
N LEU A 61 -3.99 14.53 -20.81
CA LEU A 61 -2.96 13.53 -20.48
C LEU A 61 -2.35 13.79 -19.10
N LEU A 62 -2.14 15.06 -18.73
CA LEU A 62 -1.67 15.44 -17.40
C LEU A 62 -2.69 15.07 -16.31
N GLY A 63 -3.99 15.27 -16.57
CA GLY A 63 -5.06 14.82 -15.66
C GLY A 63 -5.07 13.29 -15.48
N VAL A 64 -4.87 12.54 -16.56
CA VAL A 64 -4.73 11.07 -16.51
C VAL A 64 -3.49 10.68 -15.70
N LEU A 65 -2.35 11.35 -15.91
CA LEU A 65 -1.11 11.09 -15.18
C LEU A 65 -1.32 11.22 -13.66
N PHE A 66 -1.92 12.32 -13.21
CA PHE A 66 -2.20 12.52 -11.78
C PHE A 66 -3.21 11.50 -11.24
N SER A 67 -4.19 11.11 -12.04
CA SER A 67 -5.16 10.06 -11.66
C SER A 67 -4.48 8.71 -11.47
N VAL A 68 -3.55 8.33 -12.35
CA VAL A 68 -2.74 7.10 -12.20
C VAL A 68 -1.92 7.14 -10.92
N TRP A 69 -1.25 8.28 -10.64
CA TRP A 69 -0.46 8.43 -9.42
C TRP A 69 -1.32 8.29 -8.16
N PHE A 70 -2.52 8.88 -8.15
CA PHE A 70 -3.45 8.76 -7.04
C PHE A 70 -3.91 7.30 -6.83
N LEU A 71 -4.29 6.60 -7.89
CA LEU A 71 -4.70 5.19 -7.82
C LEU A 71 -3.57 4.29 -7.32
N VAL A 72 -2.35 4.47 -7.83
CA VAL A 72 -1.18 3.73 -7.35
C VAL A 72 -0.92 4.02 -5.87
N GLY A 73 -1.02 5.29 -5.45
CA GLY A 73 -0.90 5.69 -4.05
C GLY A 73 -1.93 5.00 -3.16
N ALA A 74 -3.20 4.97 -3.57
CA ALA A 74 -4.26 4.29 -2.83
C ALA A 74 -3.98 2.78 -2.67
N ILE A 75 -3.53 2.12 -3.74
CA ILE A 75 -3.15 0.70 -3.71
C ILE A 75 -1.95 0.48 -2.77
N ALA A 76 -0.95 1.37 -2.81
CA ALA A 76 0.22 1.30 -1.95
C ALA A 76 -0.17 1.36 -0.47
N ILE A 77 -1.01 2.33 -0.11
CA ILE A 77 -1.54 2.50 1.24
C ILE A 77 -2.32 1.25 1.67
N GLY A 78 -3.20 0.73 0.81
CA GLY A 78 -3.93 -0.51 1.07
C GLY A 78 -3.01 -1.70 1.35
N CYS A 79 -1.95 -1.88 0.56
CA CYS A 79 -0.97 -2.95 0.79
C CYS A 79 -0.23 -2.80 2.13
N ILE A 80 0.14 -1.56 2.48
CA ILE A 80 0.81 -1.26 3.76
C ILE A 80 -0.12 -1.57 4.93
N VAL A 81 -1.38 -1.13 4.86
CA VAL A 81 -2.39 -1.39 5.91
C VAL A 81 -2.59 -2.89 6.10
N VAL A 82 -2.76 -3.66 5.03
CA VAL A 82 -2.91 -5.13 5.11
C VAL A 82 -1.66 -5.79 5.70
N THR A 83 -0.47 -5.30 5.34
CA THR A 83 0.80 -5.80 5.89
C THR A 83 0.92 -5.52 7.39
N ILE A 84 0.44 -4.36 7.85
CA ILE A 84 0.39 -4.01 9.28
C ILE A 84 -0.64 -4.88 10.01
N MET A 85 -1.84 -5.08 9.44
CA MET A 85 -2.89 -5.91 10.02
C MET A 85 -2.47 -7.37 10.16
N LYS A 86 -1.78 -7.91 9.15
CA LYS A 86 -1.16 -9.25 9.22
C LYS A 86 0.18 -9.27 9.96
N GLY A 87 0.62 -8.12 10.47
CA GLY A 87 1.95 -7.90 11.02
C GLY A 87 2.37 -8.92 12.08
N PRO A 88 3.66 -8.99 12.42
CA PRO A 88 4.27 -10.06 13.21
C PRO A 88 3.91 -10.08 14.71
N ALA A 89 2.63 -9.95 15.05
CA ALA A 89 2.07 -9.86 16.39
C ALA A 89 2.85 -8.86 17.27
N TYR A 90 2.81 -7.58 16.88
CA TYR A 90 3.30 -6.51 17.73
C TYR A 90 2.35 -6.34 18.92
N VAL A 91 2.90 -6.30 20.13
CA VAL A 91 2.14 -6.11 21.36
C VAL A 91 1.74 -4.64 21.48
N ALA A 92 0.43 -4.36 21.44
CA ALA A 92 -0.10 -3.01 21.68
C ALA A 92 -0.25 -2.71 23.18
N ASP A 93 -0.60 -3.71 23.98
CA ASP A 93 -0.52 -3.70 25.46
C ASP A 93 -0.53 -5.16 25.96
N PRO A 94 0.47 -5.60 26.74
CA PRO A 94 0.39 -6.91 27.38
C PRO A 94 -0.65 -6.83 28.50
N TYR A 95 -1.86 -7.33 28.26
CA TYR A 95 -2.81 -7.56 29.34
C TYR A 95 -2.22 -8.65 30.24
N GLU A 96 -1.90 -8.29 31.48
CA GLU A 96 -1.53 -9.27 32.49
C GLU A 96 -2.77 -10.13 32.78
N LEU A 97 -2.72 -11.39 32.35
CA LEU A 97 -3.73 -12.36 32.73
C LEU A 97 -3.59 -12.58 34.24
N PRO A 98 -4.63 -12.33 35.05
CA PRO A 98 -4.59 -12.69 36.46
C PRO A 98 -4.36 -14.19 36.57
N THR A 99 -3.49 -14.59 37.51
CA THR A 99 -3.20 -16.00 37.76
C THR A 99 -4.47 -16.74 38.14
N GLU A 100 -4.72 -17.87 37.47
CA GLU A 100 -5.87 -18.73 37.72
C GLU A 100 -5.97 -19.06 39.21
N ASN A 101 -7.10 -18.66 39.82
CA ASN A 101 -7.39 -18.99 41.20
C ASN A 101 -8.33 -20.19 41.26
N LYS A 102 -7.73 -21.38 41.36
CA LYS A 102 -8.43 -22.67 41.46
C LYS A 102 -9.43 -22.76 42.61
N SER A 103 -9.33 -21.90 43.64
CA SER A 103 -10.29 -21.89 44.75
C SER A 103 -11.67 -21.35 44.35
N LEU A 104 -11.78 -20.68 43.21
CA LEU A 104 -13.03 -20.08 42.71
C LEU A 104 -13.70 -20.93 41.63
N GLU A 105 -13.06 -22.01 41.19
CA GLU A 105 -13.61 -22.93 40.19
C GLU A 105 -14.62 -23.87 40.86
N GLN A 106 -15.89 -23.48 40.85
CA GLN A 106 -16.99 -24.35 41.23
C GLN A 106 -17.38 -25.21 40.02
N TYR A 107 -16.93 -26.46 40.00
CA TYR A 107 -17.40 -27.45 39.05
C TYR A 107 -18.79 -27.94 39.49
N PRO A 108 -19.83 -27.82 38.64
CA PRO A 108 -21.09 -28.50 38.92
C PRO A 108 -20.86 -30.02 38.81
N ASN A 109 -21.14 -30.73 39.90
CA ASN A 109 -21.17 -32.20 39.94
C ASN A 109 -22.32 -32.76 39.11
#